data_AF-A0A8T6NMF9-F1
#
_entry.id   AF-A0A8T6NMF9-F1
#
_cell.length_a   1.000
_cell.length_b   1.000
_cell.length_c   1.000
_cell.angle_alpha   90.00
_cell.angle_beta   90.00
_cell.angle_gamma   90.00
#
_symmetry.space_group_name_H-M   'P 1'
#
loop_
_entity.id
_entity.type
_entity.pdbx_description
1 polymer ?
#
loop_
_entity_poly.entity_id
_entity_poly.type
_entity_poly.pdbx_seq_one_letter_code
_entity_poly.pdbx_strand_id
1 'polypeptide(L)'
;MTGQSDGLFSAILILIIPVLLTVPLRVLWSWWIGNEPEHLHYREKFTSVIDSGYPIRDFRHELDRTARQFEIDLERQTRIETDMLHPLDMRHFLLVPSLVVWPVLSIPAGFVFIPLIPVTRFFEWILIEKKVLLRILLIVKSLTGWDIVWMDRPGDPTRPPEPIIAAIHRLPITVLLGVFAYLIVSYLSFSFSTIAIITIGLYVILVAAISIIRAATSGSLVFIDARNRKVIPSDTFVEQLIGPWVGVGLIFLLSRQIALSSTIREGSLSDPTLFAITVVLVLYIATLIGISLELSFFRTRGKTVGVLFESQVEETLSPDDYTLIRHLGKYQLVDGIKGKS
;
A
#
# COMPACT_ATOMS: atom_id res chain seq x y z
N MET A 1 -21.15 -2.88 38.18
CA MET A 1 -21.03 -3.82 37.05
C MET A 1 -21.59 -3.26 35.74
N THR A 2 -22.57 -2.35 35.75
CA THR A 2 -23.16 -1.71 34.56
C THR A 2 -22.22 -0.71 33.85
N GLY A 3 -21.47 0.11 34.58
CA GLY A 3 -20.59 1.13 33.96
C GLY A 3 -19.42 0.57 33.13
N GLN A 4 -18.95 -0.66 33.41
CA GLN A 4 -17.86 -1.29 32.65
C GLN A 4 -18.37 -1.96 31.36
N SER A 5 -19.57 -2.57 31.40
CA SER A 5 -20.20 -3.13 30.20
C SER A 5 -20.60 -2.04 29.20
N ASP A 6 -21.05 -0.88 29.70
CA ASP A 6 -21.47 0.24 28.86
C ASP A 6 -20.27 0.86 28.11
N GLY A 7 -19.13 1.01 28.79
CA GLY A 7 -17.88 1.47 28.18
C GLY A 7 -17.32 0.50 27.14
N LEU A 8 -17.39 -0.81 27.39
CA LEU A 8 -16.96 -1.83 26.42
C LEU A 8 -17.85 -1.82 25.17
N PHE A 9 -19.17 -1.73 25.34
CA PHE A 9 -20.11 -1.66 24.23
C PHE A 9 -19.88 -0.41 23.37
N SER A 10 -19.70 0.75 24.02
CA SER A 10 -19.38 2.00 23.33
C SER A 10 -18.06 1.92 22.56
N ALA A 11 -17.01 1.37 23.17
CA ALA A 11 -15.71 1.18 22.54
C ALA A 11 -15.80 0.31 21.27
N ILE A 12 -16.52 -0.81 21.35
CA ILE A 12 -16.76 -1.69 20.21
C ILE A 12 -17.52 -0.96 19.11
N LEU A 13 -18.58 -0.23 19.46
CA LEU A 13 -19.36 0.55 18.51
C LEU A 13 -18.48 1.56 17.77
N ILE A 14 -17.63 2.30 18.49
CA ILE A 14 -16.72 3.31 17.93
C ILE A 14 -15.72 2.69 16.95
N LEU A 15 -15.15 1.52 17.27
CA LEU A 15 -14.20 0.84 16.39
C LEU A 15 -14.86 0.24 15.13
N ILE A 16 -16.16 -0.09 15.22
CA ILE A 16 -16.92 -0.63 14.09
C ILE A 16 -17.38 0.48 13.13
N ILE A 17 -17.54 1.73 13.58
CA ILE A 17 -18.00 2.85 12.73
C ILE A 17 -17.19 2.99 11.43
N PRO A 18 -15.84 3.07 11.46
CA PRO A 18 -15.06 3.15 10.22
C PRO A 18 -15.29 1.95 9.30
N VAL A 19 -15.47 0.75 9.86
CA VAL A 19 -15.73 -0.48 9.12
C VAL A 19 -17.11 -0.42 8.44
N LEU A 20 -18.15 0.03 9.14
CA LEU A 20 -19.48 0.17 8.56
C LEU A 20 -19.52 1.19 7.43
N LEU A 21 -18.78 2.29 7.57
CA LEU A 21 -18.70 3.32 6.53
C LEU A 21 -18.05 2.80 5.23
N THR A 22 -17.26 1.71 5.26
CA THR A 22 -16.63 1.16 4.06
C THR A 22 -17.64 0.73 2.99
N VAL A 23 -18.79 0.19 3.40
CA VAL A 23 -19.81 -0.34 2.48
C VAL A 23 -20.44 0.76 1.62
N PRO A 24 -21.05 1.82 2.19
CA PRO A 24 -21.62 2.89 1.38
C PRO A 24 -20.55 3.63 0.58
N LEU A 25 -19.33 3.78 1.12
CA LEU A 25 -18.22 4.42 0.41
C LEU A 25 -17.77 3.62 -0.81
N ARG A 26 -17.71 2.29 -0.72
CA ARG A 26 -17.40 1.41 -1.85
C ARG A 26 -18.47 1.53 -2.95
N VAL A 27 -19.74 1.61 -2.57
CA VAL A 27 -20.83 1.82 -3.54
C VAL A 27 -20.67 3.16 -4.24
N LEU A 28 -20.45 4.24 -3.49
CA LEU A 28 -20.25 5.58 -4.05
C LEU A 28 -19.04 5.62 -5.01
N TRP A 29 -17.95 4.92 -4.67
CA TRP A 29 -16.77 4.80 -5.51
C TRP A 29 -17.03 4.01 -6.79
N SER A 30 -17.75 2.89 -6.70
CA SER A 30 -18.13 2.11 -7.88
C SER A 30 -19.01 2.92 -8.85
N TRP A 31 -19.84 3.81 -8.31
CA TRP A 31 -20.63 4.74 -9.10
C TRP A 31 -19.74 5.81 -9.76
N TRP A 32 -18.77 6.40 -9.04
CA TRP A 32 -17.88 7.45 -9.54
C TRP A 32 -16.85 6.98 -10.60
N ILE A 33 -16.39 5.73 -10.55
CA ILE A 33 -15.52 5.15 -11.61
C ILE A 33 -16.28 4.99 -12.93
N GLY A 34 -17.61 4.97 -12.90
CA GLY A 34 -18.44 4.70 -14.05
C GLY A 34 -18.57 3.19 -14.26
N ASN A 35 -19.16 2.48 -13.31
CA ASN A 35 -19.60 1.10 -13.53
C ASN A 35 -20.94 1.08 -14.30
N GLU A 36 -21.08 1.99 -15.27
CA GLU A 36 -22.26 2.15 -16.11
C GLU A 36 -22.33 0.99 -17.12
N PRO A 37 -23.53 0.56 -17.54
CA PRO A 37 -23.69 -0.56 -18.47
C PRO A 37 -22.90 -0.38 -19.78
N GLU A 38 -22.72 0.86 -20.20
CA GLU A 38 -22.02 1.25 -21.43
C GLU A 38 -20.52 0.91 -21.38
N HIS A 39 -19.91 0.92 -20.19
CA HIS A 39 -18.48 0.67 -20.02
C HIS A 39 -18.13 -0.81 -19.87
N LEU A 40 -19.12 -1.70 -19.71
CA LEU A 40 -18.88 -3.13 -19.54
C LEU A 40 -18.12 -3.72 -20.72
N HIS A 41 -18.48 -3.33 -21.95
CA HIS A 41 -17.82 -3.78 -23.17
C HIS A 41 -16.35 -3.33 -23.24
N TYR A 42 -16.05 -2.11 -22.78
CA TYR A 42 -14.68 -1.62 -22.70
C TYR A 42 -13.87 -2.40 -21.66
N ARG A 43 -14.46 -2.66 -20.48
CA ARG A 43 -13.83 -3.45 -19.41
C ARG A 43 -13.57 -4.89 -19.84
N GLU A 44 -14.50 -5.53 -20.55
CA GLU A 44 -14.30 -6.87 -21.10
C GLU A 44 -13.16 -6.90 -22.11
N LYS A 45 -13.10 -5.90 -23.01
CA LYS A 45 -12.01 -5.77 -23.98
C LYS A 45 -10.66 -5.56 -23.28
N PHE A 46 -10.61 -4.69 -22.29
CA PHE A 46 -9.40 -4.45 -21.50
C PHE A 46 -8.97 -5.69 -20.69
N THR A 47 -9.93 -6.42 -20.12
CA THR A 47 -9.68 -7.70 -19.44
C THR A 47 -9.09 -8.71 -20.40
N SER A 48 -9.60 -8.81 -21.63
CA SER A 48 -9.03 -9.68 -22.67
C SER A 48 -7.59 -9.31 -23.03
N VAL A 49 -7.23 -8.02 -23.00
CA VAL A 49 -5.86 -7.56 -23.24
C VAL A 49 -4.95 -7.94 -22.07
N ILE A 50 -5.36 -7.67 -20.83
CA ILE A 50 -4.62 -8.09 -19.63
C ILE A 50 -4.43 -9.62 -19.62
N ASP A 51 -5.50 -10.35 -19.91
CA ASP A 51 -5.51 -11.81 -19.94
C ASP A 51 -4.58 -12.38 -21.02
N SER A 52 -4.26 -11.62 -22.07
CA SER A 52 -3.33 -12.06 -23.11
C SER A 52 -1.87 -12.12 -22.63
N GLY A 53 -1.53 -11.41 -21.56
CA GLY A 53 -0.18 -11.28 -21.03
C GLY A 53 0.73 -10.33 -21.82
N TYR A 54 0.35 -9.92 -23.03
CA TYR A 54 1.13 -8.98 -23.83
C TYR A 54 1.11 -7.56 -23.23
N PRO A 55 2.16 -6.75 -23.50
CA PRO A 55 2.19 -5.36 -23.08
C PRO A 55 0.98 -4.57 -23.60
N ILE A 56 0.33 -3.82 -22.72
CA ILE A 56 -0.89 -3.05 -23.05
C ILE A 56 -0.62 -2.04 -24.18
N ARG A 57 0.62 -1.53 -24.28
CA ARG A 57 1.06 -0.62 -25.33
C ARG A 57 0.78 -1.16 -26.73
N ASP A 58 0.90 -2.48 -26.92
CA ASP A 58 0.72 -3.12 -28.23
C ASP A 58 -0.76 -3.09 -28.66
N PHE A 59 -1.69 -3.00 -27.71
CA PHE A 59 -3.14 -2.93 -27.93
C PHE A 59 -3.70 -1.51 -27.80
N ARG A 60 -2.86 -0.49 -27.62
CA ARG A 60 -3.29 0.90 -27.33
C ARG A 60 -4.23 1.47 -28.40
N HIS A 61 -3.89 1.26 -29.68
CA HIS A 61 -4.72 1.71 -30.80
C HIS A 61 -6.11 1.04 -30.82
N GLU A 62 -6.20 -0.21 -30.39
CA GLU A 62 -7.46 -0.95 -30.33
C GLU A 62 -8.30 -0.46 -29.14
N LEU A 63 -7.70 -0.32 -27.96
CA LEU A 63 -8.35 0.21 -26.76
C LEU A 63 -8.90 1.61 -26.98
N ASP A 64 -8.12 2.51 -27.59
CA ASP A 64 -8.56 3.89 -27.88
C ASP A 64 -9.65 3.95 -28.96
N ARG A 65 -9.72 2.94 -29.85
CA ARG A 65 -10.81 2.83 -30.81
C ARG A 65 -12.09 2.36 -30.12
N THR A 66 -12.00 1.36 -29.25
CA THR A 66 -13.14 0.89 -28.45
C THR A 66 -13.65 1.98 -27.51
N ALA A 67 -12.77 2.71 -26.83
CA ALA A 67 -13.17 3.84 -25.97
C ALA A 67 -13.96 4.90 -26.74
N ARG A 68 -13.49 5.28 -27.94
CA ARG A 68 -14.21 6.22 -28.82
C ARG A 68 -15.56 5.70 -29.31
N GLN A 69 -15.69 4.39 -29.51
CA GLN A 69 -16.96 3.77 -29.92
C GLN A 69 -18.04 3.87 -28.84
N PHE A 70 -17.65 3.87 -27.57
CA PHE A 70 -18.53 3.99 -26.41
C PHE A 70 -18.47 5.39 -25.78
N GLU A 71 -18.00 6.40 -26.52
CA GLU A 71 -17.94 7.81 -26.08
C GLU A 71 -17.24 8.01 -24.72
N ILE A 72 -16.27 7.15 -24.40
CA ILE A 72 -15.51 7.24 -23.14
C ILE A 72 -14.40 8.28 -23.31
N ASP A 73 -14.48 9.36 -22.54
CA ASP A 73 -13.44 10.39 -22.46
C ASP A 73 -12.10 9.80 -22.00
N LEU A 74 -10.99 10.39 -22.47
CA LEU A 74 -9.63 9.94 -22.15
C LEU A 74 -9.35 9.86 -20.64
N GLU A 75 -9.87 10.82 -19.87
CA GLU A 75 -9.72 10.85 -18.41
C GLU A 75 -10.47 9.68 -17.75
N ARG A 76 -11.70 9.42 -18.22
CA ARG A 76 -12.55 8.33 -17.73
C ARG A 76 -12.00 6.96 -18.15
N GLN A 77 -11.46 6.85 -19.35
CA GLN A 77 -10.73 5.66 -19.82
C GLN A 77 -9.53 5.38 -18.90
N THR A 78 -8.72 6.39 -18.60
CA THR A 78 -7.55 6.26 -17.72
C THR A 78 -7.94 5.82 -16.30
N ARG A 79 -9.06 6.33 -15.79
CA ARG A 79 -9.64 5.92 -14.50
C ARG A 79 -10.03 4.45 -14.47
N ILE A 80 -10.75 4.00 -15.50
CA ILE A 80 -11.19 2.60 -15.63
C ILE A 80 -9.99 1.66 -15.75
N GLU A 81 -9.03 1.99 -16.62
CA GLU A 81 -7.81 1.19 -16.79
C GLU A 81 -7.02 1.11 -15.46
N THR A 82 -6.88 2.24 -14.75
CA THR A 82 -6.15 2.29 -13.47
C THR A 82 -6.87 1.50 -12.37
N ASP A 83 -8.19 1.59 -12.26
CA ASP A 83 -9.00 0.80 -11.32
C ASP A 83 -8.89 -0.70 -11.59
N MET A 84 -8.87 -1.11 -12.85
CA MET A 84 -8.73 -2.51 -13.24
C MET A 84 -7.33 -3.07 -12.95
N LEU A 85 -6.28 -2.25 -13.09
CA LEU A 85 -4.90 -2.63 -12.77
C LEU A 85 -4.61 -2.59 -11.26
N HIS A 86 -5.26 -1.68 -10.53
CA HIS A 86 -5.06 -1.45 -9.10
C HIS A 86 -6.41 -1.42 -8.35
N PRO A 87 -7.11 -2.56 -8.24
CA PRO A 87 -8.46 -2.58 -7.68
C PRO A 87 -8.45 -2.17 -6.20
N LEU A 88 -9.33 -1.23 -5.85
CA LEU A 88 -9.47 -0.80 -4.46
C LEU A 88 -10.30 -1.79 -3.64
N ASP A 89 -9.60 -2.51 -2.76
CA ASP A 89 -10.18 -3.39 -1.74
C ASP A 89 -10.84 -2.62 -0.57
N MET A 90 -11.63 -3.30 0.26
CA MET A 90 -12.37 -2.76 1.41
C MET A 90 -11.49 -1.97 2.39
N ARG A 91 -10.22 -2.39 2.53
CA ARG A 91 -9.20 -1.76 3.38
C ARG A 91 -8.95 -0.30 3.01
N HIS A 92 -9.11 0.08 1.74
CA HIS A 92 -8.92 1.45 1.27
C HIS A 92 -10.08 2.35 1.72
N PHE A 93 -11.30 1.83 1.71
CA PHE A 93 -12.49 2.58 2.11
C PHE A 93 -12.57 2.85 3.60
N LEU A 94 -11.86 2.06 4.42
CA LEU A 94 -11.68 2.33 5.86
C LEU A 94 -11.07 3.71 6.12
N LEU A 95 -10.25 4.18 5.17
CA LEU A 95 -9.46 5.39 5.28
C LEU A 95 -10.26 6.64 4.86
N VAL A 96 -11.23 6.48 3.96
CA VAL A 96 -11.96 7.60 3.36
C VAL A 96 -12.68 8.50 4.38
N PRO A 97 -13.27 8.00 5.48
CA PRO A 97 -13.84 8.87 6.51
C PRO A 97 -12.86 9.90 7.09
N SER A 98 -11.54 9.62 7.08
CA SER A 98 -10.56 10.60 7.55
C SER A 98 -10.48 11.85 6.66
N LEU A 99 -10.85 11.74 5.38
CA LEU A 99 -10.91 12.88 4.46
C LEU A 99 -12.06 13.83 4.80
N VAL A 100 -13.06 13.43 5.58
CA VAL A 100 -14.13 14.35 6.01
C VAL A 100 -13.63 15.25 7.15
N VAL A 101 -12.83 14.68 8.06
CA VAL A 101 -12.31 15.36 9.25
C VAL A 101 -10.92 15.97 9.05
N TRP A 102 -10.44 16.02 7.80
CA TRP A 102 -9.10 16.46 7.46
C TRP A 102 -8.72 17.87 7.94
N PRO A 103 -9.60 18.91 7.99
CA PRO A 103 -9.17 20.25 8.34
C PRO A 103 -8.64 20.30 9.79
N VAL A 104 -9.31 19.57 10.68
CA VAL A 104 -8.96 19.49 12.10
C VAL A 104 -7.72 18.63 12.31
N LEU A 105 -7.62 17.50 11.60
CA LEU A 105 -6.53 16.54 11.79
C LEU A 105 -5.26 16.85 10.98
N SER A 106 -5.32 17.81 10.04
CA SER A 106 -4.19 18.22 9.22
C SER A 106 -3.04 18.83 10.04
N ILE A 107 -3.36 19.57 11.11
CA ILE A 107 -2.36 20.20 11.98
C ILE A 107 -1.48 19.15 12.69
N PRO A 108 -2.05 18.19 13.46
CA PRO A 108 -1.23 17.17 14.09
C PRO A 108 -0.54 16.25 13.07
N ALA A 109 -1.20 15.94 11.94
CA ALA A 109 -0.59 15.17 10.87
C ALA A 109 0.65 15.88 10.28
N GLY A 110 0.56 17.20 10.05
CA GLY A 110 1.66 18.02 9.55
C GLY A 110 2.86 18.01 10.50
N PHE A 111 2.63 18.05 11.82
CA PHE A 111 3.69 18.01 12.81
C PHE A 111 4.48 16.69 12.78
N VAL A 112 3.83 15.57 12.47
CA VAL A 112 4.48 14.27 12.31
C VAL A 112 5.11 14.12 10.91
N PHE A 113 4.52 14.75 9.89
CA PHE A 113 5.02 14.68 8.52
C PHE A 113 6.35 15.43 8.34
N ILE A 114 6.54 16.58 9.00
CA ILE A 114 7.78 17.35 8.92
C ILE A 114 9.03 16.50 9.26
N PRO A 115 9.12 15.79 10.40
CA PRO A 115 10.27 14.94 10.73
C PRO A 115 10.34 13.67 9.86
N LEU A 116 9.25 13.25 9.22
CA LEU A 116 9.28 12.09 8.32
C LEU A 116 10.18 12.34 7.09
N ILE A 117 10.26 13.58 6.61
CA ILE A 117 11.08 13.94 5.44
C ILE A 117 12.59 13.68 5.67
N PRO A 118 13.24 14.21 6.72
CA PRO A 118 14.65 13.90 6.96
C PRO A 118 14.88 12.42 7.31
N VAL A 119 13.93 11.75 7.97
CA VAL A 119 14.07 10.32 8.31
C VAL A 119 13.97 9.43 7.06
N THR A 120 13.10 9.75 6.10
CA THR A 120 13.07 9.04 4.80
C THR A 120 14.39 9.21 4.06
N ARG A 121 14.99 10.41 4.06
CA ARG A 121 16.33 10.64 3.50
C ARG A 121 17.41 9.81 4.19
N PHE A 122 17.36 9.70 5.51
CA PHE A 122 18.28 8.86 6.26
C PHE A 122 18.16 7.38 5.85
N PHE A 123 16.93 6.87 5.71
CA PHE A 123 16.72 5.49 5.25
C PHE A 123 17.11 5.28 3.79
N GLU A 124 16.93 6.26 2.91
CA GLU A 124 17.41 6.21 1.54
C GLU A 124 18.93 6.04 1.50
N TRP A 125 19.65 6.84 2.28
CA TRP A 125 21.10 6.76 2.41
C TRP A 125 21.54 5.38 2.93
N ILE A 126 20.89 4.85 3.97
CA ILE A 126 21.23 3.52 4.52
C ILE A 126 20.89 2.40 3.55
N LEU A 127 19.65 2.34 3.07
CA LEU A 127 19.16 1.17 2.33
C LEU A 127 19.70 1.14 0.90
N ILE A 128 19.77 2.29 0.25
CA ILE A 128 20.10 2.39 -1.17
C ILE A 128 21.56 2.78 -1.33
N GLU A 129 22.01 3.93 -0.81
CA GLU A 129 23.37 4.40 -1.05
C GLU A 129 24.44 3.50 -0.42
N LYS A 130 24.18 2.92 0.77
CA LYS A 130 25.09 1.92 1.39
C LYS A 130 24.87 0.48 0.90
N LYS A 131 24.05 0.29 -0.14
CA LYS A 131 23.71 -1.02 -0.73
C LYS A 131 23.24 -2.05 0.32
N VAL A 132 22.57 -1.60 1.40
CA VAL A 132 22.07 -2.51 2.46
C VAL A 132 20.91 -3.34 1.93
N LEU A 133 20.00 -2.72 1.15
CA LEU A 133 18.88 -3.43 0.56
C LEU A 133 19.34 -4.51 -0.42
N LEU A 134 20.36 -4.22 -1.24
CA LEU A 134 21.00 -5.22 -2.11
C LEU A 134 21.60 -6.38 -1.31
N ARG A 135 22.25 -6.11 -0.16
CA ARG A 135 22.75 -7.19 0.70
C ARG A 135 21.62 -8.05 1.25
N ILE A 136 20.53 -7.43 1.71
CA ILE A 136 19.35 -8.17 2.17
C ILE A 136 18.80 -9.05 1.04
N LEU A 137 18.72 -8.51 -0.17
CA LEU A 137 18.29 -9.24 -1.37
C LEU A 137 19.15 -10.48 -1.62
N LEU A 138 20.47 -10.35 -1.58
CA LEU A 138 21.42 -11.46 -1.76
C LEU A 138 21.27 -12.52 -0.66
N ILE A 139 21.02 -12.10 0.59
CA ILE A 139 20.76 -13.01 1.70
C ILE A 139 19.45 -13.77 1.49
N VAL A 140 18.38 -13.07 1.10
CA VAL A 140 17.09 -13.72 0.80
C VAL A 140 17.26 -14.72 -0.33
N LYS A 141 17.91 -14.33 -1.44
CA LYS A 141 18.21 -15.20 -2.57
C LYS A 141 18.98 -16.46 -2.16
N SER A 142 20.01 -16.33 -1.32
CA SER A 142 20.82 -17.49 -0.90
C SER A 142 20.05 -18.43 0.04
N LEU A 143 19.14 -17.89 0.87
CA LEU A 143 18.34 -18.69 1.81
C LEU A 143 17.15 -19.39 1.13
N THR A 144 16.47 -18.72 0.19
CA THR A 144 15.26 -19.26 -0.45
C THR A 144 15.56 -20.01 -1.74
N GLY A 145 16.68 -19.72 -2.40
CA GLY A 145 16.99 -20.21 -3.75
C GLY A 145 16.12 -19.55 -4.83
N TRP A 146 15.50 -18.41 -4.54
CA TRP A 146 14.75 -17.64 -5.53
C TRP A 146 15.68 -17.03 -6.58
N ASP A 147 15.15 -16.81 -7.77
CA ASP A 147 15.81 -16.01 -8.79
C ASP A 147 15.14 -14.67 -8.99
N ILE A 148 15.90 -13.73 -9.51
CA ILE A 148 15.45 -12.37 -9.78
C ILE A 148 15.51 -12.18 -11.28
N VAL A 149 14.41 -11.70 -11.84
CA VAL A 149 14.24 -11.54 -13.28
C VAL A 149 13.57 -10.20 -13.56
N TRP A 150 13.95 -9.58 -14.67
CA TRP A 150 13.19 -8.52 -15.31
C TRP A 150 11.91 -9.05 -15.95
N MET A 151 10.78 -8.42 -15.64
CA MET A 151 9.53 -8.68 -16.35
C MET A 151 8.78 -7.37 -16.57
N ASP A 152 8.45 -7.13 -17.84
CA ASP A 152 7.60 -6.00 -18.22
C ASP A 152 6.24 -6.11 -17.51
N ARG A 153 5.89 -5.04 -16.78
CA ARG A 153 4.61 -4.97 -16.07
C ARG A 153 3.47 -4.89 -17.09
N PRO A 154 2.31 -5.52 -16.84
CA PRO A 154 1.09 -5.24 -17.58
C PRO A 154 0.61 -3.82 -17.23
N GLY A 155 1.13 -2.84 -17.96
CA GLY A 155 0.87 -1.42 -17.76
C GLY A 155 1.41 -0.65 -18.97
N ASP A 156 0.77 0.46 -19.33
CA ASP A 156 1.26 1.29 -20.42
C ASP A 156 2.19 2.39 -19.89
N PRO A 157 3.50 2.34 -20.15
CA PRO A 157 4.43 3.39 -19.72
C PRO A 157 4.15 4.76 -20.37
N THR A 158 3.32 4.82 -21.41
CA THR A 158 2.94 6.06 -22.11
C THR A 158 1.76 6.79 -21.46
N ARG A 159 1.00 6.13 -20.57
CA ARG A 159 -0.07 6.75 -19.79
C ARG A 159 0.16 6.51 -18.30
N PRO A 160 0.63 7.52 -17.55
CA PRO A 160 0.82 7.34 -16.12
C PRO A 160 -0.53 6.99 -15.48
N PRO A 161 -0.57 6.01 -14.55
CA PRO A 161 -1.79 5.67 -13.83
C PRO A 161 -2.36 6.90 -13.12
N GLU A 162 -3.69 6.94 -12.96
CA GLU A 162 -4.34 8.06 -12.29
C GLU A 162 -3.71 8.26 -10.89
N PRO A 163 -3.07 9.42 -10.62
CA PRO A 163 -2.21 9.58 -9.44
C PRO A 163 -2.94 9.32 -8.13
N ILE A 164 -4.24 9.63 -8.09
CA ILE A 164 -5.09 9.47 -6.91
C ILE A 164 -5.32 7.98 -6.63
N ILE A 165 -5.66 7.18 -7.64
CA ILE A 165 -5.96 5.75 -7.46
C ILE A 165 -4.68 4.98 -7.10
N ALA A 166 -3.59 5.27 -7.80
CA ALA A 166 -2.29 4.67 -7.52
C ALA A 166 -1.76 5.02 -6.12
N ALA A 167 -2.02 6.24 -5.64
CA ALA A 167 -1.70 6.64 -4.27
C ALA A 167 -2.58 5.87 -3.27
N ILE A 168 -3.91 5.86 -3.47
CA ILE A 168 -4.85 5.21 -2.55
C ILE A 168 -4.51 3.73 -2.36
N HIS A 169 -4.21 3.00 -3.44
CA HIS A 169 -3.86 1.59 -3.38
C HIS A 169 -2.68 1.29 -2.43
N ARG A 170 -1.74 2.23 -2.29
CA ARG A 170 -0.53 2.06 -1.47
C ARG A 170 -0.76 2.43 0.00
N LEU A 171 -1.77 3.24 0.32
CA LEU A 171 -2.00 3.79 1.67
C LEU A 171 -2.23 2.77 2.80
N PRO A 172 -2.97 1.65 2.64
CA PRO A 172 -3.41 0.87 3.79
C PRO A 172 -2.28 0.41 4.72
N ILE A 173 -1.14 0.01 4.16
CA ILE A 173 -0.03 -0.49 4.96
C ILE A 173 0.60 0.61 5.79
N THR A 174 0.84 1.80 5.23
CA THR A 174 1.43 2.92 5.98
C THR A 174 0.50 3.36 7.11
N VAL A 175 -0.81 3.36 6.86
CA VAL A 175 -1.81 3.74 7.87
C VAL A 175 -1.95 2.70 8.98
N LEU A 176 -2.10 1.43 8.61
CA LEU A 176 -2.26 0.33 9.58
C LEU A 176 -1.02 0.19 10.47
N LEU A 177 0.16 0.50 9.94
CA LEU A 177 1.40 0.54 10.70
C LEU A 177 1.41 1.62 11.78
N GLY A 178 0.75 2.75 11.56
CA GLY A 178 0.56 3.80 12.57
C GLY A 178 -0.30 3.35 13.72
N VAL A 179 -1.42 2.69 13.42
CA VAL A 179 -2.27 2.07 14.46
C VAL A 179 -1.49 0.98 15.20
N PHE A 180 -0.74 0.15 14.47
CA PHE A 180 0.07 -0.91 15.06
C PHE A 180 1.16 -0.37 15.99
N ALA A 181 1.88 0.68 15.59
CA ALA A 181 2.87 1.35 16.42
C ALA A 181 2.24 1.89 17.71
N TYR A 182 1.08 2.55 17.62
CA TYR A 182 0.35 3.02 18.80
C TYR A 182 -0.04 1.86 19.73
N LEU A 183 -0.57 0.77 19.18
CA LEU A 183 -1.00 -0.37 19.99
C LEU A 183 0.17 -1.08 20.69
N ILE A 184 1.32 -1.21 20.02
CA ILE A 184 2.54 -1.74 20.65
C ILE A 184 3.00 -0.80 21.78
N VAL A 185 3.13 0.50 21.51
CA VAL A 185 3.68 1.43 22.50
C VAL A 185 2.73 1.61 23.67
N SER A 186 1.42 1.63 23.40
CA SER A 186 0.39 1.72 24.44
C SER A 186 0.24 0.44 25.27
N TYR A 187 0.99 -0.62 24.94
CA TYR A 187 1.20 -1.76 25.82
C TYR A 187 2.17 -1.44 26.96
N LEU A 188 3.06 -0.47 26.76
CA LEU A 188 4.01 -0.04 27.77
C LEU A 188 3.28 0.81 28.81
N SER A 189 3.52 0.54 30.09
CA SER A 189 2.92 1.26 31.23
C SER A 189 3.55 2.63 31.45
N PHE A 190 3.48 3.50 30.43
CA PHE A 190 3.97 4.87 30.46
C PHE A 190 2.83 5.89 30.50
N SER A 191 3.18 7.14 30.79
CA SER A 191 2.23 8.25 30.69
C SER A 191 1.73 8.45 29.25
N PHE A 192 0.53 9.01 29.08
CA PHE A 192 -0.05 9.28 27.76
C PHE A 192 0.89 10.08 26.84
N SER A 193 1.52 11.14 27.36
CA SER A 193 2.45 11.97 26.58
C SER A 193 3.68 11.20 26.12
N THR A 194 4.21 10.34 26.99
CA THR A 194 5.34 9.47 26.66
C THR A 194 4.95 8.44 25.59
N ILE A 195 3.77 7.80 25.74
CA ILE A 195 3.22 6.88 24.73
C ILE A 195 3.08 7.60 23.38
N ALA A 196 2.54 8.83 23.36
CA ALA A 196 2.38 9.60 22.14
C ALA A 196 3.72 9.90 21.45
N ILE A 197 4.72 10.37 22.20
CA ILE A 197 6.05 10.69 21.64
C ILE A 197 6.73 9.44 21.08
N ILE A 198 6.74 8.34 21.83
CA ILE A 198 7.35 7.07 21.39
C ILE A 198 6.60 6.52 20.18
N THR A 199 5.26 6.60 20.17
CA THR A 199 4.42 6.20 19.04
C THR A 199 4.79 6.98 17.79
N ILE A 200 4.88 8.31 17.89
CA ILE A 200 5.26 9.17 16.76
C ILE A 200 6.66 8.79 16.25
N GLY A 201 7.64 8.63 17.14
CA GLY A 201 9.00 8.25 16.76
C GLY A 201 9.06 6.89 16.07
N LEU A 202 8.44 5.87 16.65
CA LEU A 202 8.37 4.53 16.10
C LEU A 202 7.65 4.53 14.73
N TYR A 203 6.52 5.20 14.65
CA TYR A 203 5.75 5.31 13.41
C TYR A 203 6.57 5.97 12.29
N VAL A 204 7.23 7.09 12.58
CA VAL A 204 8.08 7.80 11.61
C VAL A 204 9.20 6.91 11.08
N ILE A 205 9.88 6.17 11.96
CA ILE A 205 10.96 5.23 11.58
C ILE A 205 10.41 4.11 10.69
N LEU A 206 9.32 3.47 11.12
CA LEU A 206 8.73 2.34 10.41
C LEU A 206 8.22 2.74 9.02
N VAL A 207 7.48 3.86 8.94
CA VAL A 207 6.98 4.37 7.66
C VAL A 207 8.13 4.76 6.75
N ALA A 208 9.14 5.46 7.26
CA ALA A 208 10.29 5.85 6.45
C ALA A 208 10.98 4.63 5.84
N ALA A 209 11.27 3.60 6.65
CA ALA A 209 11.91 2.38 6.17
C ALA A 209 11.08 1.69 5.08
N ILE A 210 9.79 1.44 5.34
CA ILE A 210 8.90 0.75 4.39
C ILE A 210 8.74 1.57 3.10
N SER A 211 8.70 2.89 3.19
CA SER A 211 8.55 3.76 2.02
C SER A 211 9.72 3.63 1.05
N ILE A 212 10.95 3.60 1.58
CA ILE A 212 12.15 3.39 0.78
C ILE A 212 12.19 1.99 0.18
N ILE A 213 11.88 0.95 0.97
CA ILE A 213 11.84 -0.43 0.48
C ILE A 213 10.83 -0.55 -0.65
N ARG A 214 9.59 -0.05 -0.46
CA ARG A 214 8.55 -0.10 -1.48
C ARG A 214 8.91 0.72 -2.72
N ALA A 215 9.53 1.87 -2.56
CA ALA A 215 9.99 2.66 -3.71
C ALA A 215 11.04 1.88 -4.51
N ALA A 216 12.00 1.24 -3.83
CA ALA A 216 13.03 0.42 -4.46
C ALA A 216 12.45 -0.82 -5.15
N THR A 217 11.44 -1.47 -4.56
CA THR A 217 10.79 -2.65 -5.13
C THR A 217 9.62 -2.33 -6.07
N SER A 218 9.35 -1.05 -6.36
CA SER A 218 8.28 -0.65 -7.29
C SER A 218 8.64 -0.83 -8.78
N GLY A 219 9.84 -1.34 -9.05
CA GLY A 219 10.40 -1.60 -10.37
C GLY A 219 9.85 -2.82 -11.10
N SER A 220 10.36 -3.10 -12.30
CA SER A 220 10.03 -4.30 -13.10
C SER A 220 10.70 -5.59 -12.59
N LEU A 221 11.34 -5.55 -11.43
CA LEU A 221 11.94 -6.72 -10.78
C LEU A 221 10.86 -7.68 -10.27
N VAL A 222 11.02 -8.95 -10.60
CA VAL A 222 10.11 -10.02 -10.19
C VAL A 222 10.92 -11.18 -9.61
N PHE A 223 10.42 -11.76 -8.51
CA PHE A 223 11.02 -12.94 -7.90
C PHE A 223 10.41 -14.21 -8.48
N ILE A 224 11.25 -15.12 -8.94
CA ILE A 224 10.84 -16.43 -9.42
C ILE A 224 11.23 -17.48 -8.38
N ASP A 225 10.22 -18.11 -7.78
CA ASP A 225 10.41 -19.31 -6.97
C ASP A 225 10.39 -20.54 -7.90
N ALA A 226 11.57 -21.02 -8.28
CA ALA A 226 11.74 -22.18 -9.14
C ALA A 226 11.14 -23.48 -8.53
N ARG A 227 11.07 -23.57 -7.19
CA ARG A 227 10.54 -24.78 -6.51
C ARG A 227 9.03 -24.82 -6.55
N ASN A 228 8.38 -23.69 -6.29
CA ASN A 228 6.92 -23.59 -6.24
C ASN A 228 6.28 -23.10 -7.55
N ARG A 229 7.10 -22.84 -8.58
CA ARG A 229 6.68 -22.28 -9.89
C ARG A 229 5.83 -21.03 -9.72
N LYS A 230 6.21 -20.19 -8.77
CA LYS A 230 5.47 -18.98 -8.40
C LYS A 230 6.28 -17.75 -8.79
N VAL A 231 5.61 -16.82 -9.44
CA VAL A 231 6.12 -15.51 -9.80
C VAL A 231 5.58 -14.52 -8.77
N ILE A 232 6.47 -13.81 -8.07
CA ILE A 232 6.12 -12.88 -6.99
C ILE A 232 6.62 -11.49 -7.38
N PRO A 233 5.73 -10.54 -7.72
CA PRO A 233 6.11 -9.16 -7.99
C PRO A 233 6.80 -8.55 -6.78
N SER A 234 7.94 -7.87 -7.00
CA SER A 234 8.75 -7.36 -5.90
C SER A 234 8.06 -6.26 -5.08
N ASP A 235 7.14 -5.49 -5.68
CA ASP A 235 6.33 -4.48 -4.99
C ASP A 235 5.33 -5.10 -4.02
N THR A 236 4.69 -6.20 -4.43
CA THR A 236 3.75 -6.94 -3.57
C THR A 236 4.47 -7.78 -2.52
N PHE A 237 5.75 -8.10 -2.71
CA PHE A 237 6.52 -8.94 -1.78
C PHE A 237 6.52 -8.35 -0.36
N VAL A 238 6.79 -7.04 -0.25
CA VAL A 238 6.79 -6.34 1.04
C VAL A 238 5.42 -6.40 1.70
N GLU A 239 4.36 -6.24 0.90
CA GLU A 239 2.97 -6.27 1.38
C GLU A 239 2.56 -7.66 1.84
N GLN A 240 2.97 -8.70 1.11
CA GLN A 240 2.72 -10.09 1.45
C GLN A 240 3.47 -10.52 2.71
N LEU A 241 4.69 -10.00 2.91
CA LEU A 241 5.44 -10.25 4.12
C LEU A 241 4.83 -9.51 5.32
N ILE A 242 4.63 -8.20 5.23
CA ILE A 242 4.29 -7.36 6.39
C ILE A 242 2.79 -7.42 6.71
N GLY A 243 1.93 -7.45 5.68
CA GLY A 243 0.48 -7.33 5.81
C GLY A 243 -0.15 -8.32 6.79
N PRO A 244 0.14 -9.64 6.70
CA PRO A 244 -0.41 -10.63 7.63
C PRO A 244 -0.01 -10.37 9.08
N TRP A 245 1.25 -10.04 9.35
CA TRP A 245 1.73 -9.78 10.72
C TRP A 245 1.10 -8.54 11.32
N VAL A 246 1.01 -7.45 10.54
CA VAL A 246 0.34 -6.23 10.98
C VAL A 246 -1.14 -6.49 11.21
N GLY A 247 -1.83 -7.16 10.29
CA GLY A 247 -3.26 -7.46 10.43
C GLY A 247 -3.60 -8.34 11.64
N VAL A 248 -2.90 -9.46 11.80
CA VAL A 248 -3.08 -10.37 12.96
C VAL A 248 -2.69 -9.66 14.25
N GLY A 249 -1.58 -8.93 14.24
CA GLY A 249 -1.11 -8.14 15.39
C GLY A 249 -2.11 -7.08 15.81
N LEU A 250 -2.72 -6.36 14.86
CA LEU A 250 -3.77 -5.37 15.15
C LEU A 250 -4.99 -6.02 15.82
N ILE A 251 -5.51 -7.11 15.28
CA ILE A 251 -6.68 -7.80 15.85
C ILE A 251 -6.36 -8.30 17.26
N PHE A 252 -5.19 -8.92 17.44
CA PHE A 252 -4.75 -9.41 18.75
C PHE A 252 -4.57 -8.28 19.77
N LEU A 253 -3.88 -7.21 19.40
CA LEU A 253 -3.62 -6.09 20.30
C LEU A 253 -4.91 -5.34 20.64
N LEU A 254 -5.80 -5.10 19.67
CA LEU A 254 -7.08 -4.44 19.90
C LEU A 254 -7.97 -5.27 20.82
N SER A 255 -8.19 -6.55 20.49
CA SER A 255 -9.05 -7.43 21.30
C SER A 255 -8.55 -7.55 22.74
N ARG A 256 -7.24 -7.74 22.91
CA ARG A 256 -6.63 -7.83 24.23
C ARG A 256 -6.70 -6.51 25.00
N GLN A 257 -6.46 -5.37 24.37
CA GLN A 257 -6.47 -4.08 25.06
C GLN A 257 -7.88 -3.65 25.46
N ILE A 258 -8.90 -3.97 24.66
CA ILE A 258 -10.30 -3.75 25.05
C ILE A 258 -10.65 -4.67 26.23
N ALA A 259 -10.26 -5.95 26.17
CA ALA A 259 -10.56 -6.92 27.23
C ALA A 259 -9.84 -6.62 28.56
N LEU A 260 -8.61 -6.11 28.51
CA LEU A 260 -7.75 -5.87 29.68
C LEU A 260 -7.64 -4.38 30.06
N SER A 261 -8.52 -3.53 29.50
CA SER A 261 -8.51 -2.07 29.66
C SER A 261 -8.47 -1.61 31.12
N SER A 262 -9.16 -2.33 32.02
CA SER A 262 -9.26 -1.99 33.44
C SER A 262 -8.11 -2.51 34.32
N THR A 263 -7.26 -3.40 33.82
CA THR A 263 -6.23 -4.08 34.63
C THR A 263 -4.80 -3.67 34.32
N ILE A 264 -4.54 -3.10 33.12
CA ILE A 264 -3.18 -2.88 32.62
C ILE A 264 -2.79 -1.39 32.60
N ARG A 265 -3.75 -0.46 32.71
CA ARG A 265 -3.50 0.98 32.54
C ARG A 265 -3.86 1.79 33.78
N GLU A 266 -2.97 2.69 34.16
CA GLU A 266 -3.22 3.77 35.12
C GLU A 266 -3.65 5.05 34.38
N GLY A 267 -4.64 5.77 34.90
CA GLY A 267 -5.09 7.07 34.36
C GLY A 267 -6.22 7.03 33.32
N SER A 268 -6.31 8.06 32.46
CA SER A 268 -7.43 8.30 31.52
C SER A 268 -7.58 7.27 30.39
N LEU A 269 -6.57 6.43 30.13
CA LEU A 269 -6.59 5.38 29.10
C LEU A 269 -7.13 4.03 29.60
N SER A 270 -7.57 3.97 30.86
CA SER A 270 -8.28 2.82 31.43
C SER A 270 -9.73 2.70 30.93
N ASP A 271 -10.31 3.81 30.47
CA ASP A 271 -11.63 3.84 29.83
C ASP A 271 -11.55 3.24 28.41
N PRO A 272 -12.25 2.11 28.15
CA PRO A 272 -12.30 1.50 26.82
C PRO A 272 -12.77 2.46 25.73
N THR A 273 -13.66 3.41 26.07
CA THR A 273 -14.26 4.36 25.12
C THR A 273 -13.20 5.35 24.62
N LEU A 274 -12.46 5.98 25.54
CA LEU A 274 -11.38 6.90 25.19
C LEU A 274 -10.26 6.20 24.42
N PHE A 275 -9.98 4.94 24.75
CA PHE A 275 -9.06 4.13 23.98
C PHE A 275 -9.52 3.93 22.53
N ALA A 276 -10.78 3.51 22.31
CA ALA A 276 -11.33 3.33 20.97
C ALA A 276 -11.30 4.64 20.15
N ILE A 277 -11.67 5.76 20.76
CA ILE A 277 -11.59 7.09 20.14
C ILE A 277 -10.14 7.40 19.73
N THR A 278 -9.18 7.13 20.61
CA THR A 278 -7.75 7.37 20.32
C THR A 278 -7.25 6.48 19.18
N VAL A 279 -7.67 5.22 19.11
CA VAL A 279 -7.33 4.32 17.99
C VAL A 279 -7.86 4.88 16.66
N VAL A 280 -9.12 5.32 16.62
CA VAL A 280 -9.71 5.93 15.41
C VAL A 280 -9.01 7.24 15.05
N LEU A 281 -8.65 8.05 16.04
CA LEU A 281 -7.89 9.28 15.84
C LEU A 281 -6.51 8.99 15.22
N VAL A 282 -5.77 8.01 15.75
CA VAL A 282 -4.47 7.58 15.22
C VAL A 282 -4.62 7.07 13.80
N LEU A 283 -5.64 6.25 13.53
CA LEU A 283 -5.94 5.76 12.17
C LEU A 283 -6.10 6.93 11.20
N TYR A 284 -6.90 7.94 11.55
CA TYR A 284 -7.17 9.08 10.66
C TYR A 284 -5.97 10.01 10.48
N ILE A 285 -5.21 10.28 11.54
CA ILE A 285 -3.96 11.05 11.45
C ILE A 285 -2.96 10.31 10.56
N ALA A 286 -2.80 9.00 10.75
CA ALA A 286 -1.92 8.17 9.93
C ALA A 286 -2.35 8.16 8.46
N THR A 287 -3.67 8.17 8.17
CA THR A 287 -4.19 8.34 6.80
C THR A 287 -3.72 9.64 6.15
N LEU A 288 -3.84 10.77 6.84
CA LEU A 288 -3.41 12.06 6.29
C LEU A 288 -1.91 12.09 6.03
N ILE A 289 -1.11 11.49 6.93
CA ILE A 289 0.34 11.37 6.75
C ILE A 289 0.67 10.49 5.54
N GLY A 290 -0.02 9.35 5.39
CA GLY A 290 0.12 8.47 4.24
C GLY A 290 -0.16 9.19 2.92
N ILE A 291 -1.27 9.95 2.85
CA ILE A 291 -1.63 10.74 1.66
C ILE A 291 -0.54 11.77 1.35
N SER A 292 -0.10 12.54 2.35
CA SER A 292 0.96 13.53 2.18
C SER A 292 2.27 12.91 1.68
N LEU A 293 2.61 11.72 2.18
CA LEU A 293 3.80 11.00 1.76
C LEU A 293 3.71 10.50 0.32
N GLU A 294 2.59 9.91 -0.09
CA GLU A 294 2.37 9.45 -1.46
C GLU A 294 2.43 10.61 -2.46
N LEU A 295 1.81 11.74 -2.13
CA LEU A 295 1.81 12.94 -2.98
C LEU A 295 3.18 13.62 -3.06
N SER A 296 3.96 13.61 -1.97
CA SER A 296 5.25 14.32 -1.89
C SER A 296 6.43 13.43 -2.31
N PHE A 297 6.63 12.30 -1.62
CA PHE A 297 7.83 11.47 -1.76
C PHE A 297 7.77 10.58 -3.01
N PHE A 298 6.70 9.81 -3.21
CA PHE A 298 6.63 8.86 -4.31
C PHE A 298 6.58 9.55 -5.68
N ARG A 299 5.92 10.71 -5.77
CA ARG A 299 5.87 11.51 -7.00
C ARG A 299 7.22 12.07 -7.43
N THR A 300 8.11 12.38 -6.47
CA THR A 300 9.37 13.09 -6.76
C THR A 300 10.60 12.19 -6.65
N ARG A 301 10.73 11.45 -5.55
CA ARG A 301 11.94 10.70 -5.19
C ARG A 301 11.80 9.20 -5.31
N GLY A 302 10.58 8.67 -5.21
CA GLY A 302 10.33 7.23 -5.32
C GLY A 302 10.90 6.63 -6.60
N LYS A 303 10.72 7.31 -7.73
CA LYS A 303 11.28 6.89 -9.03
C LYS A 303 12.81 6.86 -9.02
N THR A 304 13.47 7.87 -8.46
CA THR A 304 14.94 7.92 -8.36
C THR A 304 15.47 6.76 -7.52
N VAL A 305 14.83 6.47 -6.38
CA VAL A 305 15.20 5.35 -5.51
C VAL A 305 15.05 4.01 -6.22
N GLY A 306 13.96 3.81 -6.96
CA GLY A 306 13.75 2.63 -7.80
C GLY A 306 14.88 2.42 -8.80
N VAL A 307 15.15 3.43 -9.64
CA VAL A 307 16.20 3.36 -10.68
C VAL A 307 17.59 3.08 -10.09
N LEU A 308 17.93 3.69 -8.95
CA LEU A 308 19.20 3.44 -8.28
C LEU A 308 19.31 1.99 -7.79
N PHE A 309 18.24 1.45 -7.20
CA PHE A 309 18.24 0.07 -6.74
C PHE A 309 18.29 -0.93 -7.90
N GLU A 310 17.51 -0.68 -8.95
CA GLU A 310 17.52 -1.45 -10.19
C GLU A 310 18.92 -1.52 -10.81
N SER A 311 19.61 -0.38 -10.90
CA SER A 311 21.00 -0.32 -11.39
C SER A 311 21.97 -1.12 -10.51
N GLN A 312 21.79 -1.13 -9.18
CA GLN A 312 22.61 -1.92 -8.26
C GLN A 312 22.39 -3.43 -8.43
N VAL A 313 21.14 -3.83 -8.69
CA VAL A 313 20.79 -5.23 -8.97
C VAL A 313 21.39 -5.65 -10.31
N GLU A 314 21.27 -4.84 -11.34
CA GLU A 314 21.85 -5.10 -12.67
C GLU A 314 23.37 -5.30 -12.62
N GLU A 315 24.09 -4.41 -11.92
CA GLU A 315 25.55 -4.48 -11.74
C GLU A 315 26.01 -5.76 -11.04
N THR A 316 25.20 -6.29 -10.11
CA THR A 316 25.62 -7.38 -9.21
C THR A 316 25.10 -8.75 -9.64
N LEU A 317 23.90 -8.81 -10.20
CA LEU A 317 23.17 -10.05 -10.48
C LEU A 317 22.95 -10.29 -11.97
N SER A 318 22.98 -9.24 -12.81
CA SER A 318 22.66 -9.30 -14.25
C SER A 318 21.46 -10.21 -14.56
N PRO A 319 20.28 -9.91 -13.98
CA PRO A 319 19.12 -10.79 -14.06
C PRO A 319 18.63 -10.98 -15.49
N ASP A 320 18.12 -12.16 -15.81
CA ASP A 320 17.53 -12.46 -17.12
C ASP A 320 16.27 -11.62 -17.35
N ASP A 321 15.90 -11.44 -18.62
CA ASP A 321 14.70 -10.70 -19.04
C ASP A 321 13.66 -11.68 -19.60
N TYR A 322 12.45 -11.67 -19.03
CA TYR A 322 11.34 -12.52 -19.47
C TYR A 322 10.08 -11.70 -19.74
N THR A 323 9.44 -11.98 -20.86
CA THR A 323 8.07 -11.54 -21.13
C THR A 323 7.07 -12.64 -20.74
N LEU A 324 6.01 -12.26 -20.00
CA LEU A 324 4.92 -13.18 -19.70
C LEU A 324 3.96 -13.24 -20.88
N ILE A 325 3.84 -14.37 -21.55
CA ILE A 325 2.85 -14.53 -22.62
C ILE A 325 1.86 -15.61 -22.21
N ARG A 326 0.56 -15.36 -22.38
CA ARG A 326 -0.46 -16.40 -22.23
C ARG A 326 -0.72 -17.03 -23.60
N HIS A 327 -0.32 -18.28 -23.75
CA HIS A 327 -0.57 -19.05 -24.96
C HIS A 327 -1.33 -20.35 -24.63
N LEU A 328 -2.45 -20.59 -25.33
CA LEU A 328 -3.28 -21.80 -25.18
C LEU A 328 -3.69 -22.10 -23.72
N GLY A 329 -4.03 -21.07 -22.95
CA GLY A 329 -4.45 -21.21 -21.56
C GLY A 329 -3.32 -21.46 -20.55
N LYS A 330 -2.04 -21.39 -20.98
CA LYS A 330 -0.86 -21.49 -20.10
C LYS A 330 -0.04 -20.20 -20.14
N TYR A 331 0.50 -19.81 -18.98
CA TYR A 331 1.49 -18.75 -18.90
C TYR A 331 2.86 -19.33 -19.26
N GLN A 332 3.54 -18.69 -20.22
CA GLN A 332 4.89 -19.04 -20.64
C GLN A 332 5.80 -17.84 -20.41
N LEU A 333 6.95 -18.09 -19.79
CA LEU A 333 8.05 -17.14 -19.76
C LEU A 333 8.80 -17.33 -21.08
N VAL A 334 8.86 -16.28 -21.88
CA VAL A 334 9.65 -16.26 -23.12
C VAL A 334 10.80 -15.29 -22.89
N ASP A 335 12.00 -15.68 -23.31
CA ASP A 335 13.18 -14.80 -23.29
C ASP A 335 12.80 -13.45 -23.90
N GLY A 336 12.99 -12.39 -23.13
CA GLY A 336 12.84 -11.02 -23.60
C GLY A 336 13.81 -10.78 -24.76
N ILE A 337 13.35 -10.02 -25.75
CA ILE A 337 14.24 -9.60 -26.85
C ILE A 337 15.30 -8.67 -26.23
N LYS A 338 16.52 -9.17 -26.03
CA LYS A 338 17.68 -8.39 -25.58
C LYS A 338 17.82 -7.13 -26.43
N GLY A 339 17.32 -6.01 -25.91
CA GLY A 339 17.31 -4.76 -26.67
C GLY A 339 16.44 -3.68 -26.06
N LYS A 340 16.81 -3.17 -24.87
CA LYS A 340 16.77 -1.73 -24.57
C LYS A 340 17.50 -1.41 -23.27
N SER A 341 18.56 -0.61 -23.42
CA SER A 341 19.25 0.17 -22.39
C SER A 341 18.37 1.26 -21.82
#